data_AF-A0A843VY24-F1
#
_entry.id   AF-A0A843VY24-F1
#
_cell.length_a   1.000
_cell.length_b   1.000
_cell.length_c   1.000
_cell.angle_alpha   90.00
_cell.angle_beta   90.00
_cell.angle_gamma   90.00
#
_symmetry.space_group_name_H-M   'P 1'
#
loop_
_entity.id
_entity.type
_entity.pdbx_description
1 polymer ?
#
loop_
_entity_poly.entity_id
_entity_poly.type
_entity_poly.pdbx_seq_one_letter_code
_entity_poly.pdbx_strand_id
1 'polypeptide(L)'
;MIGKLVRGRHPAPAATGVRRMLVTVTVLGSPGPIRFVAGDQDPVAAVIGTALRCYAREGRLPALGCDVGKFHLFCAKSDYVEPLDPVDPIGARSGSREFTLCKKKIEQAAFRVPAGMATGTCMPHAHTYTQMQPHTAGRKKQGGAWRRRWCRVLEALG
;
A
#
# COMPACT_ATOMS: atom_id res chain seq x y z
N MET A 1 -43.91 -16.46 -0.38
CA MET A 1 -43.02 -16.53 -1.57
C MET A 1 -41.66 -15.99 -1.15
N ILE A 2 -40.68 -16.87 -0.90
CA ILE A 2 -39.33 -16.49 -0.44
C ILE A 2 -38.40 -16.47 -1.65
N GLY A 3 -37.97 -15.27 -2.04
CA GLY A 3 -37.09 -15.04 -3.17
C GLY A 3 -35.72 -15.70 -2.96
N LYS A 4 -35.31 -16.54 -3.91
CA LYS A 4 -33.97 -17.13 -3.93
C LYS A 4 -32.96 -16.04 -4.29
N LEU A 5 -32.04 -15.74 -3.37
CA LEU A 5 -30.84 -14.94 -3.64
C LEU A 5 -29.93 -15.72 -4.60
N VAL A 6 -29.97 -15.37 -5.88
CA VAL A 6 -29.03 -15.86 -6.89
C VAL A 6 -27.67 -15.27 -6.56
N ARG A 7 -26.79 -16.09 -5.97
CA ARG A 7 -25.36 -15.78 -5.89
C ARG A 7 -24.82 -15.80 -7.31
N GLY A 8 -24.62 -14.63 -7.90
CA GLY A 8 -23.92 -14.47 -9.16
C GLY A 8 -22.56 -15.16 -9.06
N ARG A 9 -22.38 -16.24 -9.81
CA ARG A 9 -21.06 -16.81 -10.03
C ARG A 9 -20.29 -15.79 -10.85
N HIS A 10 -19.28 -15.18 -10.25
CA HIS A 10 -18.25 -14.52 -11.02
C HIS A 10 -17.66 -15.60 -11.96
N PRO A 11 -17.61 -15.38 -13.28
CA PRO A 11 -16.99 -16.34 -14.17
C PRO A 11 -15.54 -16.52 -13.72
N ALA A 12 -15.18 -17.74 -13.32
CA ALA A 12 -13.80 -18.11 -13.16
C ALA A 12 -13.15 -17.93 -14.54
N PRO A 13 -12.06 -17.16 -14.66
CA PRO A 13 -11.47 -16.89 -15.96
C PRO A 13 -11.06 -18.23 -16.59
N ALA A 14 -11.61 -18.48 -17.78
CA ALA A 14 -11.25 -19.61 -18.61
C ALA A 14 -9.72 -19.62 -18.79
N ALA A 15 -9.14 -20.81 -18.70
CA ALA A 15 -7.69 -21.04 -18.74
C ALA A 15 -7.13 -20.78 -20.15
N THR A 16 -7.12 -19.52 -20.60
CA THR A 16 -6.24 -19.03 -21.64
C THR A 16 -4.85 -18.95 -21.02
N GLY A 17 -3.86 -19.60 -21.62
CA GLY A 17 -2.54 -19.88 -21.03
C GLY A 17 -1.97 -18.76 -20.16
N VAL A 18 -2.13 -18.90 -18.83
CA VAL A 18 -1.68 -17.91 -17.85
C VAL A 18 -0.15 -17.96 -17.80
N ARG A 19 0.52 -16.93 -18.31
CA ARG A 19 1.97 -16.83 -18.26
C ARG A 19 2.35 -16.23 -16.92
N ARG A 20 2.97 -17.05 -16.07
CA ARG A 20 3.46 -16.59 -14.77
C ARG A 20 4.72 -15.75 -14.94
N MET A 21 4.79 -14.63 -14.24
CA MET A 21 5.97 -13.76 -14.20
C MET A 21 6.40 -13.48 -12.76
N LEU A 22 7.71 -13.37 -12.56
CA LEU A 22 8.27 -12.87 -11.32
C LEU A 22 8.09 -11.36 -11.27
N VAL A 23 7.36 -10.89 -10.26
CA VAL A 23 7.08 -9.47 -10.00
C VAL A 23 7.93 -9.01 -8.82
N THR A 24 8.55 -7.85 -8.97
CA THR A 24 9.31 -7.13 -7.95
C THR A 24 8.54 -5.87 -7.59
N VAL A 25 8.11 -5.76 -6.34
CA VAL A 25 7.37 -4.61 -5.82
C VAL A 25 8.19 -3.91 -4.75
N THR A 26 8.58 -2.66 -5.01
CA THR A 26 9.23 -1.78 -4.03
C THR A 26 8.16 -0.96 -3.34
N VAL A 27 8.01 -1.12 -2.03
CA VAL A 27 7.09 -0.29 -1.24
C VAL A 27 7.83 0.97 -0.79
N LEU A 28 7.24 2.15 -1.03
CA LEU A 28 7.81 3.41 -0.55
C LEU A 28 7.98 3.41 0.98
N GLY A 29 9.18 3.76 1.44
CA GLY A 29 9.54 3.80 2.86
C GLY A 29 9.81 2.43 3.49
N SER A 30 9.92 1.36 2.70
CA SER A 30 10.27 0.02 3.18
C SER A 30 11.78 -0.27 3.04
N PRO A 31 12.32 -1.26 3.76
CA PRO A 31 13.75 -1.59 3.72
C PRO A 31 14.22 -2.27 2.41
N GLY A 32 13.31 -2.58 1.47
CA GLY A 32 13.71 -3.18 0.19
C GLY A 32 12.52 -3.69 -0.64
N PRO A 33 12.77 -4.29 -1.81
CA PRO A 33 11.71 -4.86 -2.63
C PRO A 33 11.15 -6.16 -2.04
N ILE A 34 9.94 -6.51 -2.48
CA ILE A 34 9.29 -7.80 -2.26
C ILE A 34 9.15 -8.49 -3.60
N ARG A 35 9.42 -9.79 -3.65
CA ARG A 35 9.37 -10.57 -4.89
C ARG A 35 8.38 -11.72 -4.75
N PHE A 36 7.51 -11.87 -5.73
CA PHE A 36 6.56 -12.98 -5.78
C PHE A 36 6.14 -13.25 -7.23
N VAL A 37 5.52 -14.41 -7.47
CA VAL A 37 5.03 -14.79 -8.78
C VAL A 37 3.57 -14.33 -8.94
N ALA A 38 3.26 -13.68 -10.07
CA ALA A 38 1.90 -13.32 -10.47
C ALA A 38 1.61 -13.83 -11.89
N GLY A 39 0.34 -14.06 -12.21
CA GLY A 39 -0.10 -14.27 -13.58
C GLY A 39 -0.05 -12.95 -14.36
N ASP A 40 0.25 -13.02 -15.64
CA ASP A 40 0.21 -11.87 -16.54
C ASP A 40 -1.20 -11.29 -16.72
N GLN A 41 -2.22 -12.15 -16.60
CA GLN A 41 -3.64 -11.78 -16.65
C GLN A 41 -4.22 -11.39 -15.29
N ASP A 42 -3.43 -11.42 -14.21
CA ASP A 42 -3.93 -11.03 -12.90
C ASP A 42 -4.19 -9.52 -12.87
N PRO A 43 -5.36 -9.08 -12.34
CA PRO A 43 -5.64 -7.66 -12.23
C PRO A 43 -4.67 -7.00 -11.24
N VAL A 44 -4.31 -5.74 -11.48
CA VAL A 44 -3.42 -4.96 -10.62
C VAL A 44 -3.87 -4.97 -9.16
N ALA A 45 -5.19 -4.92 -8.90
CA ALA A 45 -5.74 -5.03 -7.55
C ALA A 45 -5.32 -6.33 -6.83
N ALA A 46 -5.30 -7.47 -7.53
CA ALA A 46 -4.87 -8.74 -6.97
C ALA A 46 -3.37 -8.74 -6.65
N VAL A 47 -2.54 -8.16 -7.53
CA VAL A 47 -1.09 -8.01 -7.34
C VAL A 47 -0.80 -7.14 -6.11
N ILE A 48 -1.52 -6.02 -5.93
CA ILE A 48 -1.41 -5.17 -4.74
C ILE A 48 -1.76 -5.98 -3.48
N GLY A 49 -2.88 -6.71 -3.50
CA GLY A 49 -3.30 -7.55 -2.37
C GLY A 49 -2.24 -8.58 -1.99
N THR A 50 -1.64 -9.24 -2.98
CA THR A 50 -0.54 -10.20 -2.78
C THR A 50 0.69 -9.52 -2.20
N ALA A 51 1.08 -8.35 -2.71
CA ALA A 51 2.20 -7.57 -2.19
C ALA A 51 1.99 -7.19 -0.72
N LEU A 52 0.79 -6.72 -0.34
CA LEU A 52 0.44 -6.39 1.05
C LEU A 52 0.51 -7.63 1.96
N ARG A 53 0.06 -8.79 1.50
CA ARG A 53 0.16 -10.06 2.24
C ARG A 53 1.62 -10.46 2.43
N CYS A 54 2.44 -10.45 1.37
CA CYS A 54 3.87 -10.76 1.47
C CYS A 54 4.58 -9.79 2.43
N TYR A 55 4.28 -8.50 2.34
CA TYR A 55 4.84 -7.47 3.22
C TYR A 55 4.54 -7.75 4.70
N ALA A 56 3.30 -8.10 5.02
CA ALA A 56 2.88 -8.42 6.38
C ALA A 56 3.49 -9.74 6.88
N ARG A 57 3.63 -10.74 6.01
CA ARG A 57 4.27 -12.03 6.32
C ARG A 57 5.74 -11.87 6.68
N GLU A 58 6.45 -11.00 5.97
CA GLU A 58 7.84 -10.64 6.28
C GLU A 58 7.98 -9.78 7.55
N GLY A 59 6.86 -9.29 8.12
CA GLY A 59 6.89 -8.49 9.35
C GLY A 59 7.53 -7.11 9.16
N ARG A 60 7.52 -6.58 7.93
CA ARG A 60 8.16 -5.31 7.59
C ARG A 60 7.45 -4.10 8.21
N LEU A 61 8.21 -3.02 8.33
CA LEU A 61 7.73 -1.69 8.75
C LEU A 61 8.01 -0.67 7.63
N PRO A 62 7.11 0.31 7.41
CA PRO A 62 5.89 0.61 8.17
C PRO A 62 4.71 -0.36 7.94
N ALA A 63 3.83 -0.51 8.93
CA ALA A 63 2.63 -1.32 8.78
C ALA A 63 1.64 -0.71 7.75
N LEU A 64 1.44 -1.39 6.63
CA LEU A 64 0.63 -0.90 5.50
C LEU A 64 -0.88 -1.15 5.68
N GLY A 65 -1.23 -2.27 6.34
CA GLY A 65 -2.59 -2.80 6.35
C GLY A 65 -2.85 -3.70 5.14
N CYS A 66 -4.12 -3.91 4.83
CA CYS A 66 -4.59 -4.91 3.87
C CYS A 66 -5.62 -4.38 2.86
N ASP A 67 -5.92 -3.09 2.94
CA ASP A 67 -6.91 -2.44 2.08
C ASP A 67 -6.26 -2.00 0.76
N VAL A 68 -6.57 -2.73 -0.32
CA VAL A 68 -6.04 -2.51 -1.66
C VAL A 68 -6.40 -1.11 -2.20
N GLY A 69 -7.59 -0.60 -1.88
CA GLY A 69 -8.08 0.67 -2.42
C GLY A 69 -7.27 1.89 -1.97
N LYS A 70 -6.50 1.75 -0.88
CA LYS A 70 -5.61 2.78 -0.33
C LYS A 70 -4.23 2.80 -0.99
N PHE A 71 -3.99 2.04 -2.05
CA PHE A 71 -2.67 2.00 -2.70
C PHE A 71 -2.77 2.27 -4.20
N HIS A 72 -1.71 2.86 -4.74
CA HIS A 72 -1.44 2.94 -6.16
C HIS A 72 -0.20 2.11 -6.48
N LEU A 73 -0.24 1.44 -7.63
CA LEU A 73 0.91 0.72 -8.18
C LEU A 73 1.41 1.50 -9.39
N PHE A 74 2.70 1.77 -9.44
CA PHE A 74 3.37 2.44 -10.55
C PHE A 74 4.37 1.49 -11.21
N CYS A 75 4.59 1.65 -12.51
CA CYS A 75 5.70 0.99 -13.19
C CYS A 75 7.01 1.72 -12.83
N ALA A 76 8.04 1.00 -12.40
CA ALA A 76 9.31 1.62 -12.01
C ALA A 76 10.15 2.09 -13.21
N LYS A 77 9.86 1.59 -14.41
CA LYS A 77 10.62 1.83 -15.64
C LYS A 77 9.88 2.68 -16.67
N SER A 78 8.74 3.26 -16.31
CA SER A 78 8.02 4.18 -17.20
C SER A 78 8.50 5.61 -16.99
N ASP A 79 8.67 6.33 -18.10
CA ASP A 79 8.97 7.77 -18.09
C ASP A 79 7.80 8.60 -17.52
N TYR A 80 6.60 8.01 -17.49
CA TYR A 80 5.39 8.60 -16.96
C TYR A 80 5.07 8.05 -15.56
N VAL A 81 4.71 8.95 -14.65
CA VAL A 81 4.30 8.61 -13.26
C VAL A 81 2.77 8.45 -13.21
N GLU A 82 2.23 7.55 -14.03
CA GLU A 82 0.80 7.25 -14.03
C GLU A 82 0.51 5.99 -13.21
N PRO A 83 -0.47 6.02 -12.29
CA PRO A 83 -0.92 4.81 -11.60
C PRO A 83 -1.50 3.79 -12.58
N LEU A 84 -1.16 2.52 -12.40
CA LEU A 84 -1.83 1.41 -13.08
C LEU A 84 -3.30 1.33 -12.64
N ASP A 85 -4.20 1.06 -13.59
CA ASP A 85 -5.62 0.86 -13.27
C ASP A 85 -5.79 -0.46 -12.49
N PRO A 86 -6.51 -0.47 -11.36
CA PRO A 86 -6.71 -1.68 -10.55
C PRO A 86 -7.38 -2.85 -11.27
N VAL A 87 -8.18 -2.59 -12.30
CA VAL A 87 -8.95 -3.59 -13.07
C VAL A 87 -8.09 -4.21 -14.17
N ASP A 88 -7.11 -3.47 -14.66
CA ASP A 88 -6.30 -3.92 -15.78
C ASP A 88 -5.36 -5.06 -15.40
N PRO A 89 -5.11 -6.00 -16.33
CA PRO A 89 -4.15 -7.06 -16.11
C PRO A 89 -2.73 -6.49 -16.05
N ILE A 90 -1.95 -6.96 -15.08
CA ILE A 90 -0.60 -6.47 -14.80
C ILE A 90 0.34 -6.60 -16.01
N GLY A 91 0.09 -7.60 -16.86
CA GLY A 91 0.88 -7.89 -18.05
C GLY A 91 0.49 -7.10 -19.31
N ALA A 92 -0.67 -6.44 -19.37
CA ALA A 92 -1.14 -5.81 -20.62
C ALA A 92 -0.39 -4.54 -20.99
N ARG A 93 -0.12 -3.67 -20.01
CA ARG A 93 0.48 -2.35 -20.27
C ARG A 93 1.96 -2.27 -19.93
N SER A 94 2.44 -3.16 -19.06
CA SER A 94 3.64 -2.83 -18.31
C SER A 94 4.94 -3.24 -19.00
N GLY A 95 5.01 -4.41 -19.66
CA GLY A 95 6.28 -5.05 -20.10
C GLY A 95 7.33 -5.27 -18.99
N SER A 96 7.10 -4.65 -17.85
CA SER A 96 7.96 -4.42 -16.72
C SER A 96 7.57 -5.38 -15.63
N ARG A 97 8.59 -5.81 -14.89
CA ARG A 97 8.46 -6.72 -13.77
C ARG A 97 8.77 -6.01 -12.45
N GLU A 98 8.99 -4.70 -12.52
CA GLU A 98 9.42 -3.87 -11.42
C GLU A 98 8.41 -2.75 -11.22
N PHE A 99 7.84 -2.71 -10.03
CA PHE A 99 6.73 -1.84 -9.69
C PHE A 99 6.98 -1.16 -8.35
N THR A 100 6.41 0.02 -8.19
CA THR A 100 6.47 0.79 -6.95
C THR A 100 5.08 0.88 -6.35
N LEU A 101 4.94 0.45 -5.09
CA LEU A 101 3.68 0.51 -4.35
C LEU A 101 3.68 1.72 -3.42
N CYS A 102 2.71 2.60 -3.63
CA CYS A 102 2.55 3.85 -2.90
C CYS A 102 1.23 3.84 -2.13
N LYS A 103 1.26 4.26 -0.87
CA LYS A 103 0.03 4.50 -0.10
C LYS A 103 -0.59 5.82 -0.54
N LYS A 104 -1.86 5.80 -0.94
CA LYS A 104 -2.68 6.99 -1.17
C LYS A 104 -2.73 7.77 0.14
N LYS A 105 -2.36 9.04 0.11
CA LYS A 105 -2.76 9.95 1.18
C LYS A 105 -4.26 10.16 0.99
N ILE A 106 -5.06 9.55 1.87
CA ILE A 106 -6.38 10.12 2.13
C ILE A 106 -6.08 11.53 2.62
N GLU A 107 -6.71 12.53 2.02
CA GLU A 107 -6.60 13.94 2.36
C GLU A 107 -6.88 14.15 3.87
N GLN A 108 -5.85 13.94 4.69
CA GLN A 108 -5.84 14.13 6.14
C GLN A 108 -4.53 14.82 6.48
N ALA A 109 -4.45 16.05 6.02
CA ALA A 109 -4.31 17.21 6.88
C ALA A 109 -4.19 18.38 5.93
N ALA A 110 -5.26 19.15 5.80
CA ALA A 110 -5.06 20.57 5.59
C ALA A 110 -4.14 21.03 6.73
N PHE A 111 -2.85 21.22 6.44
CA PHE A 111 -2.10 22.25 7.12
C PHE A 111 -2.74 23.58 6.68
N ARG A 112 -3.92 23.88 7.24
CA ARG A 112 -4.37 25.26 7.31
C ARG A 112 -3.38 25.90 8.24
N VAL A 113 -2.38 26.57 7.66
CA VAL A 113 -1.76 27.70 8.34
C VAL A 113 -2.93 28.61 8.70
N PRO A 114 -3.23 28.90 9.97
CA PRO A 114 -4.17 29.96 10.27
C PRO A 114 -3.58 31.24 9.68
N ALA A 115 -4.21 31.73 8.60
CA ALA A 115 -3.96 33.06 8.08
C ALA A 115 -4.48 34.06 9.12
N GLY A 116 -3.59 34.49 10.01
CA GLY A 116 -3.97 35.41 11.07
C GLY A 116 -2.96 35.48 12.21
N MET A 117 -1.77 36.01 11.92
CA MET A 117 -0.98 36.82 12.87
C MET A 117 0.17 37.49 12.11
N ALA A 118 -0.15 38.59 11.43
CA ALA A 118 0.82 39.62 11.17
C ALA A 118 1.04 40.38 12.49
N THR A 119 2.28 40.53 12.94
CA THR A 119 2.97 41.81 13.19
C THR A 119 4.25 41.58 14.02
N GLY A 120 5.34 42.12 13.49
CA GLY A 120 6.63 42.49 14.10
C GLY A 120 6.99 41.98 15.50
N THR A 121 8.20 41.45 15.64
CA THR A 121 9.36 42.25 16.09
C THR A 121 10.64 41.40 16.10
N CYS A 122 11.73 42.09 15.75
CA CYS A 122 13.16 41.87 16.05
C CYS A 122 13.71 40.44 16.24
N MET A 123 14.74 40.14 15.44
CA MET A 123 15.78 39.17 15.80
C MET A 123 16.54 39.62 17.05
N PRO A 124 16.81 38.70 17.99
CA PRO A 124 18.03 38.73 18.77
C PRO A 124 19.03 37.68 18.28
N HIS A 125 20.29 38.10 18.32
CA HIS A 125 21.49 37.34 18.01
C HIS A 125 21.67 36.10 18.90
N ALA A 126 22.20 35.06 18.27
CA ALA A 126 23.12 34.03 18.78
C ALA A 126 22.94 33.51 20.21
N HIS A 127 22.44 32.28 20.35
CA HIS A 127 22.96 31.33 21.33
C HIS A 127 22.90 29.90 20.76
N THR A 128 24.02 29.20 20.86
CA THR A 128 24.23 27.77 20.69
C THR A 128 23.09 26.95 21.32
N TYR A 129 22.32 26.21 20.53
CA TYR A 129 21.38 25.22 21.06
C TYR A 129 22.06 23.85 21.15
N THR A 130 22.54 23.60 22.35
CA THR A 130 22.87 22.29 22.90
C THR A 130 21.76 21.27 22.65
N GLN A 131 22.19 20.12 22.12
CA GLN A 131 21.57 18.80 22.24
C GLN A 131 20.66 18.64 23.47
N MET A 132 19.36 18.48 23.24
CA MET A 132 18.43 17.93 24.22
C MET A 132 17.63 16.80 23.56
N GLN A 133 17.79 15.62 24.16
CA GLN A 133 17.18 14.36 23.78
C GLN A 133 15.65 14.37 23.91
N PRO A 134 14.96 13.44 23.22
CA PRO A 134 13.51 13.35 23.22
C PRO A 134 12.98 12.94 24.61
N HIS A 135 12.06 13.75 25.12
CA HIS A 135 11.21 13.35 26.24
C HIS A 135 10.20 12.30 25.74
N THR A 136 10.24 11.17 26.41
CA THR A 136 9.41 9.99 26.22
C THR A 136 7.97 10.29 26.65
N ALA A 137 7.11 10.66 25.71
CA ALA A 137 5.66 10.62 25.91
C ALA A 137 5.10 9.33 25.30
N GLY A 138 4.89 8.33 26.16
CA GLY A 138 4.35 7.03 25.82
C GLY A 138 3.01 7.14 25.08
N ARG A 139 3.00 6.73 23.81
CA ARG A 139 1.77 6.45 23.09
C ARG A 139 1.51 4.95 23.12
N LYS A 140 0.52 4.58 23.92
CA LYS A 140 -0.07 3.26 24.13
C LYS A 140 0.12 2.30 22.94
N LYS A 141 0.74 1.15 23.24
CA LYS A 141 0.58 -0.10 22.50
C LYS A 141 -0.92 -0.42 22.34
N GLN A 142 -1.45 -0.23 21.14
CA GLN A 142 -2.50 -1.10 20.61
C GLN A 142 -1.76 -2.15 19.77
N GLY A 143 -1.24 -3.21 20.38
CA GLY A 143 -2.08 -4.27 20.92
C GLY A 143 -2.54 -5.21 19.82
N GLY A 144 -1.59 -5.80 19.07
CA GLY A 144 -1.47 -7.25 18.79
C GLY A 144 -2.69 -8.13 18.46
N ALA A 145 -3.85 -7.60 18.10
CA ALA A 145 -5.06 -8.41 17.82
C ALA A 145 -5.24 -8.71 16.32
N TRP A 146 -4.69 -7.87 15.43
CA TRP A 146 -4.86 -8.04 13.99
C TRP A 146 -4.10 -9.24 13.43
N ARG A 147 -3.04 -9.70 14.10
CA ARG A 147 -2.25 -10.87 13.68
C ARG A 147 -2.99 -12.20 13.76
N ARG A 148 -4.07 -12.32 14.55
CA ARG A 148 -4.75 -13.61 14.78
C ARG A 148 -6.07 -13.80 14.05
N ARG A 149 -6.78 -12.73 13.69
CA ARG A 149 -8.09 -12.84 13.01
C ARG A 149 -8.02 -12.71 11.49
N TRP A 150 -6.98 -12.09 10.96
CA TRP A 150 -6.83 -11.88 9.51
C TRP A 150 -6.28 -13.10 8.74
N CYS A 151 -5.47 -13.95 9.37
CA CYS A 151 -4.93 -15.16 8.72
C CYS A 151 -5.95 -16.31 8.60
N ARG A 152 -6.85 -16.48 9.58
CA ARG A 152 -7.70 -17.68 9.64
C ARG A 152 -8.89 -17.67 8.66
N VAL A 153 -9.22 -16.53 8.06
CA VAL A 153 -10.25 -16.44 7.01
C VAL A 153 -9.65 -16.60 5.60
N LEU A 154 -8.35 -16.32 5.42
CA LEU A 154 -7.68 -16.36 4.12
C LEU A 154 -6.90 -17.65 3.83
N GLU A 155 -6.62 -18.49 4.84
CA GLU A 155 -6.20 -19.89 4.61
C GLU A 155 -7.36 -20.82 4.21
N ALA A 156 -8.61 -20.36 4.32
CA ALA A 156 -9.80 -21.15 3.94
C ALA A 156 -10.19 -21.02 2.45
N LEU A 157 -9.43 -20.25 1.66
CA LEU A 157 -9.68 -20.03 0.24
C LEU A 157 -8.39 -20.21 -0.56
N GLY A 158 -8.04 -21.49 -0.79
CA GLY A 158 -7.29 -22.03 -1.94
C GLY A 158 -6.06 -21.28 -2.41
#